data_AF-A0A183QA82-F1
#
_entry.id   AF-A0A183QA82-F1
#
_cell.length_a   1.000
_cell.length_b   1.000
_cell.length_c   1.000
_cell.angle_alpha   90.00
_cell.angle_beta   90.00
_cell.angle_gamma   90.00
#
_symmetry.space_group_name_H-M   'P 1'
#
loop_
_entity.id
_entity.type
_entity.pdbx_description
1 polymer ?
#
loop_
_entity_poly.entity_id
_entity_poly.type
_entity_poly.pdbx_seq_one_letter_code
_entity_poly.pdbx_strand_id
1 'polypeptide(L)'
;MPNEQIHIEHFIQSLSSTISYVKSDIRLEATSAELQSLPIRTYLERLVVPVLIHGLTQLCKERPQKPIEYLAAYLLKNKNYKQNINTGTK
;
A
#
# COMPACT_ATOMS: atom_id res chain seq x y z
N MET A 1 2.73 24.93 14.81
CA MET A 1 1.78 23.93 15.33
C MET A 1 2.38 22.53 15.16
N PRO A 2 2.99 21.92 16.20
CA PRO A 2 3.71 20.64 16.10
C PRO A 2 2.81 19.37 16.17
N ASN A 3 1.59 19.49 16.70
CA ASN A 3 0.74 18.32 17.01
C ASN A 3 0.24 17.55 15.77
N GLU A 4 0.07 18.20 14.63
CA GLU A 4 -0.48 17.55 13.44
C GLU A 4 0.50 16.56 12.80
N GLN A 5 1.81 16.84 12.91
CA GLN A 5 2.88 15.97 12.41
C GLN A 5 2.99 14.67 13.22
N ILE A 6 2.75 14.71 14.53
CA ILE A 6 2.82 13.54 15.41
C ILE A 6 1.72 12.52 15.07
N HIS A 7 0.50 13.00 14.78
CA HIS A 7 -0.60 12.13 14.38
C HIS A 7 -0.36 11.46 13.01
N ILE A 8 0.28 12.16 12.08
CA ILE A 8 0.63 11.61 10.77
C ILE A 8 1.72 10.54 10.91
N GLU A 9 2.77 10.79 11.71
CA GLU A 9 3.86 9.83 11.93
C GLU A 9 3.36 8.55 12.62
N HIS A 10 2.54 8.67 13.66
CA HIS A 10 1.97 7.50 14.34
C HIS A 10 1.06 6.68 13.41
N PHE A 11 0.29 7.34 12.54
CA PHE A 11 -0.52 6.67 11.54
C PHE A 11 0.35 5.94 10.50
N ILE A 12 1.40 6.58 10.00
CA ILE A 12 2.35 5.97 9.05
C ILE A 12 3.07 4.77 9.68
N GLN A 13 3.44 4.84 10.95
CA GLN A 13 4.04 3.71 11.67
C GLN A 13 3.06 2.54 11.84
N SER A 14 1.80 2.82 12.16
CA SER A 14 0.75 1.80 12.22
C SER A 14 0.57 1.11 10.87
N LEU A 15 0.55 1.88 9.79
CA LEU A 15 0.48 1.37 8.41
C LEU A 15 1.69 0.50 8.03
N SER A 16 2.91 0.87 8.45
CA SER A 16 4.14 0.11 8.19
C SER A 16 4.13 -1.27 8.86
N SER A 17 3.59 -1.35 10.09
CA SER A 17 3.39 -2.62 10.80
C SER A 17 2.39 -3.54 10.08
N THR A 18 1.29 -2.98 9.57
CA THR A 18 0.33 -3.73 8.74
C THR A 18 0.95 -4.22 7.44
N ILE A 19 1.76 -3.40 6.76
CA ILE A 19 2.49 -3.82 5.55
C ILE A 19 3.44 -4.99 5.85
N SER A 20 4.17 -4.94 6.97
CA SER A 20 5.12 -5.98 7.34
C SER A 20 4.45 -7.33 7.60
N TYR A 21 3.27 -7.31 8.24
CA TYR A 21 2.43 -8.50 8.41
C TYR A 21 1.92 -9.08 7.08
N VAL A 22 1.58 -8.22 6.12
CA VAL A 22 1.12 -8.64 4.79
C VAL A 22 2.26 -9.21 3.93
N LYS A 23 3.51 -8.77 4.15
CA LYS A 23 4.69 -9.13 3.34
C LYS A 23 5.14 -10.58 3.51
N SER A 24 4.82 -11.25 4.64
CA SER A 24 5.32 -12.59 4.95
C SER A 24 4.68 -13.73 4.15
N ASP A 25 3.51 -13.52 3.53
CA ASP A 25 2.73 -14.58 2.88
C ASP A 25 2.58 -14.44 1.36
N ILE A 26 3.30 -13.53 0.71
CA ILE A 26 3.10 -13.27 -0.73
C ILE A 26 4.00 -14.19 -1.57
N ARG A 27 3.44 -15.31 -2.03
CA ARG A 27 4.04 -16.06 -3.16
C ARG A 27 3.97 -15.17 -4.40
N LEU A 28 5.13 -14.96 -5.04
CA LEU A 28 5.32 -13.99 -6.12
C LEU A 28 4.50 -14.28 -7.38
N GLU A 29 4.10 -15.54 -7.59
CA GLU A 29 3.41 -16.00 -8.79
C GLU A 29 2.19 -16.87 -8.41
N ALA A 30 1.19 -16.26 -7.78
CA ALA A 30 -0.10 -16.93 -7.58
C ALA A 30 -0.92 -16.85 -8.87
N THR A 31 -1.33 -18.00 -9.38
CA THR A 31 -2.22 -18.10 -10.55
C THR A 31 -3.57 -17.43 -10.25
N SER A 32 -4.28 -16.99 -11.30
CA SER A 32 -5.60 -16.38 -11.12
C SER A 32 -6.57 -17.31 -10.37
N ALA A 33 -6.45 -18.63 -10.53
CA ALA A 33 -7.27 -19.60 -9.82
C ALA A 33 -6.93 -19.65 -8.32
N GLU A 34 -5.64 -19.64 -7.97
CA GLU A 34 -5.21 -19.57 -6.57
C GLU A 34 -5.69 -18.28 -5.92
N LEU A 35 -5.62 -17.13 -6.61
CA LEU A 35 -6.11 -15.85 -6.10
C LEU A 35 -7.62 -15.87 -5.83
N GLN A 36 -8.44 -16.44 -6.71
CA GLN A 36 -9.90 -16.53 -6.54
C GLN A 36 -10.31 -17.51 -5.43
N SER A 37 -9.45 -18.47 -5.10
CA SER A 37 -9.67 -19.40 -3.98
C SER A 37 -9.32 -18.82 -2.61
N LEU A 38 -8.67 -17.65 -2.56
CA LEU A 38 -8.26 -17.04 -1.30
C LEU A 38 -9.48 -16.52 -0.52
N PRO A 39 -9.45 -16.61 0.82
CA PRO A 39 -10.34 -15.82 1.65
C PRO A 39 -10.25 -14.34 1.27
N ILE A 40 -11.41 -13.66 1.22
CA ILE A 40 -11.52 -12.27 0.72
C ILE A 40 -10.52 -11.32 1.39
N ARG A 41 -10.28 -11.49 2.70
CA ARG A 41 -9.29 -10.72 3.45
C ARG A 41 -7.89 -10.87 2.84
N THR A 42 -7.45 -12.11 2.63
CA THR A 42 -6.14 -12.43 2.06
C THR A 42 -6.03 -11.98 0.60
N TYR A 43 -7.11 -12.06 -0.18
CA TYR A 43 -7.14 -11.55 -1.54
C TYR A 43 -6.84 -10.05 -1.58
N LEU A 44 -7.53 -9.26 -0.74
CA LEU A 44 -7.33 -7.82 -0.64
C LEU A 44 -5.94 -7.47 -0.10
N GLU A 45 -5.52 -8.14 0.98
CA GLU A 45 -4.19 -8.00 1.59
C GLU A 45 -3.07 -8.27 0.57
N ARG A 46 -3.20 -9.31 -0.25
CA ARG A 46 -2.17 -9.63 -1.24
C ARG A 46 -2.19 -8.69 -2.44
N LEU A 47 -3.35 -8.24 -2.93
CA LEU A 47 -3.42 -7.49 -4.19
C LEU A 47 -3.32 -5.98 -4.01
N VAL A 48 -4.29 -5.39 -3.31
CA VAL A 48 -4.56 -3.94 -3.38
C VAL A 48 -4.12 -3.20 -2.12
N VAL A 49 -4.12 -3.86 -0.97
CA VAL A 49 -3.77 -3.22 0.32
C VAL A 49 -2.38 -2.59 0.32
N PRO A 50 -1.30 -3.23 -0.19
CA PRO A 50 0.04 -2.64 -0.09
C PRO A 50 0.18 -1.33 -0.88
N VAL A 51 -0.39 -1.27 -2.08
CA VAL A 51 -0.35 -0.07 -2.93
C VAL A 51 -1.30 1.02 -2.40
N LEU A 52 -2.44 0.63 -1.83
CA LEU A 52 -3.37 1.56 -1.18
C LEU A 52 -2.73 2.21 0.04
N ILE A 53 -2.07 1.44 0.91
CA ILE A 53 -1.41 1.97 2.10
C ILE A 53 -0.31 2.98 1.70
N HIS A 54 0.51 2.65 0.69
CA HIS A 54 1.52 3.58 0.20
C HIS A 54 0.93 4.84 -0.42
N GLY A 55 -0.13 4.71 -1.22
CA GLY A 55 -0.83 5.84 -1.81
C GLY A 55 -1.45 6.75 -0.75
N LEU A 56 -2.05 6.17 0.29
CA LEU A 56 -2.59 6.91 1.43
C LEU A 56 -1.50 7.60 2.23
N THR A 57 -0.34 6.96 2.40
CA THR A 57 0.83 7.57 3.07
C THR A 57 1.29 8.81 2.32
N GLN A 58 1.40 8.74 0.99
CA GLN A 58 1.78 9.89 0.16
C GLN A 58 0.72 10.98 0.15
N LEU A 59 -0.56 10.60 0.07
CA LEU A 59 -1.68 11.52 0.16
C LEU A 59 -1.69 12.28 1.49
N CYS A 60 -1.42 11.62 2.61
CA CYS A 60 -1.34 12.26 3.92
C CYS A 60 -0.16 13.23 4.04
N LYS A 61 0.94 12.98 3.30
CA LYS A 61 2.13 13.86 3.26
C LYS A 61 1.91 15.10 2.39
N GLU A 62 1.37 14.91 1.18
CA GLU A 62 1.20 16.01 0.21
C GLU A 62 -0.08 16.83 0.43
N ARG A 63 -1.12 16.23 1.02
CA ARG A 63 -2.45 16.83 1.23
C ARG A 63 -2.97 17.66 0.03
N PRO A 64 -3.07 17.04 -1.16
CA PRO A 64 -3.52 17.74 -2.36
C PRO A 64 -4.97 18.21 -2.25
N GLN A 65 -5.33 19.29 -2.96
CA GLN A 65 -6.71 19.82 -3.00
C GLN A 65 -7.75 18.78 -3.46
N LYS A 66 -7.32 17.82 -4.29
CA LYS A 66 -8.18 16.77 -4.84
C LYS A 66 -7.65 15.37 -4.45
N PRO A 67 -7.97 14.90 -3.23
CA PRO A 67 -7.40 13.66 -2.69
C PRO A 67 -7.76 12.41 -3.51
N ILE A 68 -8.99 12.33 -4.04
CA ILE A 68 -9.44 11.16 -4.82
C ILE A 68 -8.71 11.06 -6.16
N GLU A 69 -8.61 12.16 -6.90
CA GLU A 69 -7.90 12.21 -8.19
C GLU A 69 -6.41 11.87 -8.00
N TYR A 70 -5.80 12.40 -6.94
CA TYR A 70 -4.41 12.09 -6.60
C TYR A 70 -4.21 10.60 -6.31
N LEU A 71 -5.05 9.99 -5.46
CA LEU A 71 -4.92 8.59 -5.12
C LEU A 71 -5.16 7.69 -6.34
N ALA A 72 -6.17 7.99 -7.16
CA ALA A 72 -6.42 7.26 -8.40
C ALA A 72 -5.21 7.33 -9.35
N ALA A 73 -4.65 8.52 -9.55
CA ALA A 73 -3.44 8.71 -10.34
C ALA A 73 -2.24 7.94 -9.76
N TYR A 74 -2.09 7.92 -8.43
CA TYR A 74 -1.05 7.16 -7.75
C TYR A 74 -1.20 5.65 -8.00
N LEU A 75 -2.40 5.10 -7.84
CA LEU A 75 -2.68 3.69 -8.11
C LEU A 75 -2.41 3.32 -9.57
N LEU A 76 -2.80 4.18 -10.52
CA LEU A 76 -2.59 3.94 -11.94
C LEU A 76 -1.11 4.02 -12.35
N LYS A 77 -0.32 4.89 -11.71
CA LYS A 77 1.14 4.97 -11.92
C LYS A 77 1.87 3.77 -11.31
N ASN A 78 1.35 3.25 -10.19
CA ASN A 78 1.96 2.17 -9.43
C ASN A 78 1.23 0.82 -9.63
N LYS A 79 0.65 0.55 -10.80
CA LYS A 79 -0.05 -0.71 -11.11
C LYS A 79 0.81 -1.95 -10.85
N ASN A 80 2.12 -1.83 -11.06
CA ASN A 80 3.10 -2.90 -10.80
C ASN A 80 3.82 -2.70 -9.46
N TYR A 81 3.17 -2.09 -8.45
CA TYR A 81 3.77 -1.82 -7.14
C TYR A 81 4.46 -3.06 -6.54
N LYS A 82 3.92 -4.26 -6.80
CA LYS A 82 4.51 -5.55 -6.40
C LYS A 82 5.89 -5.87 -7.00
N GLN A 83 6.24 -5.29 -8.16
CA GLN A 83 7.55 -5.47 -8.78
C GLN A 83 8.60 -4.48 -8.23
N ASN A 84 8.16 -3.38 -7.59
CA ASN A 84 9.04 -2.31 -7.11
C ASN A 84 9.54 -2.52 -5.67
N ILE A 85 9.07 -3.55 -4.97
CA ILE A 85 9.52 -3.83 -3.58
C ILE A 85 10.92 -4.48 -3.50
N ASN A 86 11.52 -4.81 -4.64
CA ASN A 86 12.81 -5.51 -4.75
C ASN A 86 13.95 -4.65 -5.29
N THR A 87 13.72 -3.40 -5.72
CA THR A 87 14.80 -2.53 -6.22
C THR A 87 15.31 -1.60 -5.11
N GLY A 88 15.87 -2.23 -4.08
CA GLY A 88 16.65 -1.58 -3.03
C GLY A 88 18.07 -2.11 -3.03
N THR A 89 18.77 -2.06 -4.16
CA THR A 89 20.24 -2.15 -4.26
C THR A 89 20.71 -1.71 -5.65
N LYS A 90 21.09 -0.44 -5.78
CA LYS A 90 22.33 -0.10 -6.48
C LYS A 90 22.97 1.10 -5.80
#